data_AF-A0A8S4EQT5-F1
#
_entry.id   AF-A0A8S4EQT5-F1
#
_cell.length_a   1.000
_cell.length_b   1.000
_cell.length_c   1.000
_cell.angle_alpha   90.00
_cell.angle_beta   90.00
_cell.angle_gamma   90.00
#
_symmetry.space_group_name_H-M   'P 1'
#
loop_
_entity.id
_entity.type
_entity.pdbx_description
1 polymer ?
#
loop_
_entity_poly.entity_id
_entity_poly.type
_entity_poly.pdbx_seq_one_letter_code
_entity_poly.pdbx_strand_id
1 'polypeptide(L)'
;MGGSQSTRKLSVDNDNSIQVSQEALDRIQSQLAAKQASQPPPPQYAAPQYPAPPYYESRRPQQEHSSEEAYWNRRIEDLKKAHEKISATMQLEYQKTLKEANELFNSVNEKKVAIKTAPCQEEKAKVLQCYKANPDKSLLCSVLVNQFNDCVCKSRVAAVSATS
;
A
#
# COMPACT_ATOMS: atom_id res chain seq x y z
N MET A 1 26.30 9.68 5.06
CA MET A 1 25.72 10.98 4.66
C MET A 1 25.06 10.77 3.29
N GLY A 2 23.82 10.29 3.11
CA GLY A 2 22.58 10.57 3.82
C GLY A 2 21.68 11.50 2.98
N GLY A 3 21.31 11.12 1.75
CA GLY A 3 20.50 11.94 0.84
C GLY A 3 19.14 11.30 0.55
N SER A 4 18.13 11.68 1.33
CA SER A 4 16.75 11.23 1.19
C SER A 4 16.02 12.10 0.17
N GLN A 5 15.78 11.61 -1.04
CA GLN A 5 14.88 12.24 -2.02
C GLN A 5 13.62 11.36 -2.11
N SER A 6 12.59 11.75 -1.35
CA SER A 6 11.29 11.10 -1.35
C SER A 6 10.48 11.53 -2.57
N THR A 7 10.45 10.72 -3.62
CA THR A 7 9.55 10.92 -4.76
C THR A 7 8.16 10.44 -4.39
N ARG A 8 7.36 11.28 -3.70
CA ARG A 8 5.93 11.01 -3.49
C ARG A 8 5.21 11.12 -4.84
N LYS A 9 4.56 10.04 -5.27
CA LYS A 9 3.69 10.02 -6.44
C LYS A 9 2.42 10.80 -6.13
N LEU A 10 2.19 11.90 -6.84
CA LEU A 10 0.93 12.63 -6.83
C LEU A 10 0.01 12.00 -7.88
N SER A 11 -0.96 11.20 -7.43
CA SER A 11 -2.11 10.81 -8.25
C SER A 11 -3.16 11.92 -8.14
N VAL A 12 -3.41 12.62 -9.25
CA VAL A 12 -4.46 13.62 -9.35
C VAL A 12 -5.69 12.94 -9.95
N ASP A 13 -6.62 12.52 -9.09
CA ASP A 13 -7.96 12.14 -9.48
C ASP A 13 -8.76 13.41 -9.82
N ASN A 14 -9.20 13.52 -11.07
CA ASN A 14 -9.88 14.69 -11.62
C ASN A 14 -11.41 14.46 -11.61
N ASP A 15 -12.04 14.64 -10.45
CA ASP A 15 -13.50 14.61 -10.32
C ASP A 15 -14.13 15.99 -10.02
N ASN A 16 -13.35 17.07 -10.04
CA ASN A 16 -13.88 18.43 -10.11
C ASN A 16 -12.87 19.28 -10.89
N SER A 17 -13.35 19.88 -11.98
CA SER A 17 -12.59 20.78 -12.87
C SER A 17 -11.66 21.70 -12.08
N ILE A 18 -10.42 21.84 -12.56
CA ILE A 18 -9.35 22.69 -11.98
C ILE A 18 -9.95 24.04 -11.55
N GLN A 19 -10.26 24.18 -10.25
CA GLN A 19 -10.77 25.43 -9.70
C GLN A 19 -9.56 26.33 -9.49
N VAL A 20 -9.31 27.18 -10.47
CA VAL A 20 -8.26 28.20 -10.37
C VAL A 20 -8.71 29.22 -9.33
N SER A 21 -7.93 29.41 -8.26
CA SER A 21 -8.26 30.43 -7.25
C SER A 21 -8.22 31.82 -7.89
N GLN A 22 -9.06 32.73 -7.39
CA GLN A 22 -9.15 34.09 -7.95
C GLN A 22 -7.80 34.81 -7.91
N GLU A 23 -6.96 34.52 -6.92
CA GLU A 23 -5.61 35.08 -6.82
C GLU A 23 -4.66 34.54 -7.90
N ALA A 24 -4.89 33.32 -8.41
CA ALA A 24 -4.13 32.79 -9.55
C ALA A 24 -4.54 33.48 -10.86
N LEU A 25 -5.82 33.79 -11.04
CA LEU A 25 -6.30 34.59 -12.18
C LEU A 25 -5.71 36.01 -12.15
N ASP A 26 -5.74 36.68 -11.00
CA ASP A 26 -5.18 38.03 -10.84
C ASP A 26 -3.66 38.07 -11.10
N ARG A 27 -2.93 37.02 -10.73
CA ARG A 27 -1.49 36.89 -11.06
C ARG A 27 -1.24 36.69 -12.54
N ILE A 28 -2.06 35.90 -13.23
CA ILE A 28 -1.94 35.72 -14.69
C ILE A 28 -2.26 37.04 -15.39
N GLN A 29 -3.31 37.73 -14.97
CA GLN A 29 -3.76 38.96 -15.59
C GLN A 29 -2.79 40.13 -15.34
N SER A 30 -2.22 40.23 -14.15
CA SER A 30 -1.15 41.19 -13.84
C SER A 30 0.15 40.90 -14.59
N GLN A 31 0.51 39.63 -14.83
CA GLN A 31 1.66 39.29 -15.67
C GLN A 31 1.44 39.62 -17.15
N LEU A 32 0.22 39.43 -17.67
CA LEU A 32 -0.15 39.83 -19.03
C LEU A 32 -0.12 41.36 -19.17
N ALA A 33 -0.66 42.10 -18.20
CA ALA A 33 -0.61 43.55 -18.17
C ALA A 33 0.82 44.10 -18.03
N ALA A 34 1.66 43.49 -17.18
CA ALA A 34 3.06 43.87 -17.03
C ALA A 34 3.89 43.58 -18.29
N LYS A 35 3.57 42.53 -19.05
CA LYS A 35 4.16 42.27 -20.37
C LYS A 35 3.70 43.27 -21.44
N GLN A 36 2.48 43.81 -21.34
CA GLN A 36 2.00 44.87 -22.23
C GLN A 36 2.59 46.24 -21.87
N ALA A 37 2.83 46.50 -20.58
CA ALA A 37 3.34 47.79 -20.09
C ALA A 37 4.87 47.96 -20.21
N SER A 38 5.62 46.89 -20.49
CA SER A 38 7.09 46.92 -20.62
C SER A 38 7.58 46.89 -22.08
N GLN A 39 6.69 47.02 -23.07
CA GLN A 39 7.11 47.29 -24.45
C GLN A 39 7.37 48.79 -24.63
N PRO A 40 8.61 49.25 -24.91
CA PRO A 40 8.82 50.60 -25.44
C PRO A 40 8.01 50.73 -26.74
N PRO A 41 7.51 51.94 -27.09
CA PRO A 41 6.79 52.13 -28.34
C PRO A 41 7.69 51.63 -29.47
N PRO A 42 7.20 50.72 -30.35
CA PRO A 42 8.01 50.26 -31.46
C PRO A 42 8.37 51.50 -32.28
N PRO A 43 9.64 51.68 -32.66
CA PRO A 43 9.98 52.70 -33.64
C PRO A 43 9.13 52.44 -34.90
N GLN A 44 8.56 53.50 -35.47
CA GLN A 44 7.80 53.45 -36.73
C GLN A 44 8.74 53.10 -37.89
N TYR A 45 9.18 51.85 -37.95
CA TYR A 45 9.73 51.26 -39.15
C TYR A 45 8.61 50.47 -39.81
N ALA A 46 8.36 50.73 -41.10
CA ALA A 46 7.46 49.93 -41.90
C ALA A 46 7.81 48.45 -41.72
N ALA A 47 6.89 47.66 -41.15
CA ALA A 47 7.09 46.24 -40.98
C ALA A 47 7.34 45.62 -42.36
N PRO A 48 8.43 44.85 -42.56
CA PRO A 48 8.50 43.98 -43.71
C PRO A 48 7.26 43.09 -43.68
N GLN A 49 6.49 43.09 -44.76
CA GLN A 49 5.43 42.12 -44.96
C GLN A 49 6.09 40.74 -45.09
N TYR A 50 6.32 40.08 -43.97
CA TYR A 50 6.64 38.65 -43.98
C TYR A 50 5.40 37.94 -44.51
N PRO A 51 5.50 37.17 -45.61
CA PRO A 51 4.41 36.31 -46.00
C PRO A 51 4.09 35.39 -44.81
N ALA A 52 2.80 35.30 -44.47
CA ALA A 52 2.34 34.37 -43.45
C ALA A 52 2.97 32.98 -43.72
N PRO A 53 3.48 32.28 -42.69
CA PRO A 53 4.05 30.95 -42.89
C PRO A 53 3.02 30.09 -43.65
N PRO A 54 3.43 29.33 -44.68
CA PRO A 54 2.51 28.56 -45.47
C PRO A 54 1.74 27.64 -44.53
N TYR A 55 0.43 27.82 -44.53
CA TYR A 55 -0.51 27.05 -43.74
C TYR A 55 -0.43 25.58 -44.14
N TYR A 56 0.46 24.84 -43.48
CA TYR A 56 0.71 23.43 -43.76
C TYR A 56 -0.42 22.52 -43.23
N GLU A 57 -1.39 23.10 -42.50
CA GLU A 57 -2.45 22.35 -41.83
C GLU A 57 -3.65 22.00 -42.74
N SER A 58 -4.16 22.89 -43.62
CA SER A 58 -5.39 22.56 -44.41
C SER A 58 -5.19 21.84 -45.74
N ARG A 59 -4.07 21.16 -45.96
CA ARG A 59 -3.92 20.35 -47.18
C ARG A 59 -3.62 18.89 -46.94
N ARG A 60 -3.69 18.41 -45.70
CA ARG A 60 -3.76 16.97 -45.46
C ARG A 60 -5.14 16.45 -45.87
N PRO A 61 -5.22 15.42 -46.74
CA PRO A 61 -6.49 14.78 -47.07
C PRO A 61 -7.19 14.31 -45.78
N GLN A 62 -8.50 14.52 -45.65
CA GLN A 62 -9.30 14.04 -44.50
C GLN A 62 -9.07 12.55 -44.18
N GLN A 63 -8.71 11.76 -45.19
CA GLN A 63 -8.39 10.35 -45.07
C GLN A 63 -7.12 10.08 -44.23
N GLU A 64 -6.08 10.93 -44.33
CA GLU A 64 -4.87 10.82 -43.51
C GLU A 64 -5.18 11.11 -42.03
N HIS A 65 -5.96 12.16 -41.75
CA HIS A 65 -6.43 12.47 -40.40
C HIS A 65 -7.24 11.32 -39.79
N SER A 66 -8.15 10.71 -40.55
CA SER A 66 -8.94 9.57 -40.06
C SER A 66 -8.07 8.36 -39.69
N SER A 67 -6.97 8.13 -40.43
CA SER A 67 -6.03 7.05 -40.15
C SER A 67 -5.17 7.31 -38.91
N GLU A 68 -4.77 8.57 -38.68
CA GLU A 68 -4.02 8.99 -37.51
C GLU A 68 -4.89 8.87 -36.24
N GLU A 69 -6.15 9.30 -36.32
CA GLU A 69 -7.12 9.14 -35.23
C GLU A 69 -7.39 7.66 -34.91
N ALA A 70 -7.57 6.81 -35.92
CA ALA A 70 -7.74 5.37 -35.71
C ALA A 70 -6.52 4.73 -35.05
N TYR A 71 -5.30 5.15 -35.42
CA TYR A 71 -4.06 4.68 -34.79
C TYR A 71 -4.00 5.08 -33.32
N TRP A 72 -4.26 6.35 -32.99
CA TRP A 72 -4.21 6.83 -31.61
C TRP A 72 -5.31 6.20 -30.75
N ASN A 73 -6.52 6.05 -31.29
CA ASN A 73 -7.61 5.36 -30.60
C ASN A 73 -7.23 3.91 -30.25
N ARG A 74 -6.66 3.18 -31.20
CA ARG A 74 -6.17 1.82 -30.95
C ARG A 74 -5.06 1.79 -29.90
N ARG A 75 -4.10 2.71 -29.99
CA ARG A 75 -2.99 2.83 -29.03
C ARG A 75 -3.51 3.07 -27.60
N ILE A 76 -4.48 3.98 -27.44
CA ILE A 76 -5.10 4.31 -26.16
C ILE A 76 -5.86 3.10 -25.62
N GLU A 77 -6.61 2.41 -26.47
CA GLU A 77 -7.36 1.22 -26.09
C GLU A 77 -6.44 0.08 -25.62
N ASP A 78 -5.33 -0.15 -26.33
CA ASP A 78 -4.33 -1.14 -25.94
C ASP A 78 -3.69 -0.78 -24.58
N LEU A 79 -3.42 0.50 -24.34
CA LEU A 79 -2.91 1.00 -23.05
C LEU A 79 -3.93 0.81 -21.92
N LYS A 80 -5.21 1.10 -22.17
CA LYS A 80 -6.29 0.89 -21.19
C LYS A 80 -6.40 -0.58 -20.81
N LYS A 81 -6.42 -1.48 -21.79
CA LYS A 81 -6.46 -2.94 -21.56
C LYS A 81 -5.26 -3.43 -20.78
N ALA A 82 -4.06 -2.94 -21.10
CA ALA A 82 -2.85 -3.29 -20.37
C ALA A 82 -2.92 -2.82 -18.91
N HIS A 83 -3.39 -1.60 -18.67
CA HIS A 83 -3.56 -1.06 -17.33
C HIS A 83 -4.62 -1.80 -16.53
N GLU A 84 -5.77 -2.09 -17.14
CA GLU A 84 -6.86 -2.86 -16.53
C GLU A 84 -6.36 -4.25 -16.12
N LYS A 85 -5.62 -4.94 -16.99
CA LYS A 85 -5.01 -6.23 -16.68
C LYS A 85 -4.09 -6.15 -15.46
N ILE A 86 -3.20 -5.15 -15.40
CA ILE A 86 -2.29 -4.96 -14.27
C ILE A 86 -3.06 -4.68 -12.98
N SER A 87 -4.06 -3.79 -13.05
CA SER A 87 -4.90 -3.44 -11.89
C SER A 87 -5.66 -4.66 -11.35
N ALA A 88 -6.26 -5.46 -12.25
CA ALA A 88 -6.96 -6.68 -11.87
C ALA A 88 -6.02 -7.70 -11.21
N THR A 89 -4.84 -7.93 -11.78
CA THR A 89 -3.84 -8.83 -11.17
C THR A 89 -3.39 -8.32 -9.80
N MET A 90 -3.12 -7.02 -9.67
CA MET A 90 -2.72 -6.41 -8.41
C MET A 90 -3.78 -6.58 -7.32
N GLN A 91 -5.05 -6.37 -7.64
CA GLN A 91 -6.15 -6.55 -6.69
C GLN A 91 -6.30 -8.01 -6.26
N LEU A 92 -6.14 -8.96 -7.18
CA LEU A 92 -6.19 -10.39 -6.87
C LEU A 92 -5.06 -10.80 -5.92
N GLU A 93 -3.81 -10.40 -6.20
CA GLU A 93 -2.68 -10.73 -5.34
C GLU A 93 -2.78 -10.02 -3.97
N TYR A 94 -3.30 -8.79 -3.93
CA TYR A 94 -3.56 -8.11 -2.67
C TYR A 94 -4.59 -8.86 -1.82
N GLN A 95 -5.73 -9.25 -2.39
CA GLN A 95 -6.74 -10.00 -1.65
C GLN A 95 -6.23 -11.38 -1.21
N LYS A 96 -5.47 -12.05 -2.06
CA LYS A 96 -4.84 -13.34 -1.75
C LYS A 96 -3.89 -13.22 -0.57
N THR A 97 -2.96 -12.26 -0.62
CA THR A 97 -1.99 -12.03 0.47
C THR A 97 -2.66 -11.64 1.79
N LEU A 98 -3.75 -10.85 1.74
CA LEU A 98 -4.55 -10.59 2.94
C LEU A 98 -5.20 -11.84 3.53
N LYS A 99 -5.75 -12.71 2.67
CA LYS A 99 -6.34 -13.98 3.12
C LYS A 99 -5.29 -14.88 3.76
N GLU A 100 -4.16 -15.08 3.10
CA GLU A 100 -3.05 -15.90 3.62
C GLU A 100 -2.51 -15.34 4.94
N ALA A 101 -2.32 -14.03 5.04
CA ALA A 101 -1.87 -13.39 6.29
C ALA A 101 -2.88 -13.58 7.43
N ASN A 102 -4.17 -13.46 7.14
CA ASN A 102 -5.23 -13.64 8.14
C ASN A 102 -5.35 -15.11 8.57
N GLU A 103 -5.23 -16.07 7.65
CA GLU A 103 -5.18 -17.50 7.96
C GLU A 103 -4.01 -17.85 8.87
N LEU A 104 -2.81 -17.34 8.56
CA LEU A 104 -1.64 -17.51 9.42
C LEU A 104 -1.86 -16.89 10.80
N PHE A 105 -2.40 -15.68 10.87
CA PHE A 105 -2.69 -15.01 12.14
C PHE A 105 -3.70 -15.78 12.99
N ASN A 106 -4.78 -16.28 12.38
CA ASN A 106 -5.78 -17.08 13.06
C ASN A 106 -5.21 -18.41 13.55
N SER A 107 -4.41 -19.10 12.73
CA SER A 107 -3.75 -20.35 13.14
C SER A 107 -2.80 -20.14 14.34
N VAL A 108 -2.09 -19.02 14.39
CA VAL A 108 -1.23 -18.67 15.52
C VAL A 108 -2.06 -18.34 16.76
N ASN A 109 -3.19 -17.66 16.61
CA ASN A 109 -4.09 -17.37 17.72
C ASN A 109 -4.74 -18.63 18.28
N GLU A 110 -5.19 -19.56 17.43
CA GLU A 110 -5.70 -20.86 17.86
C GLU A 110 -4.64 -21.68 18.60
N LYS A 111 -3.42 -21.73 18.08
CA LYS A 111 -2.28 -22.36 18.77
C LYS A 111 -1.99 -21.68 20.11
N LYS A 112 -2.01 -20.35 20.17
CA LYS A 112 -1.88 -19.61 21.43
C LYS A 112 -3.01 -19.94 22.40
N VAL A 113 -4.25 -20.08 21.93
CA VAL A 113 -5.40 -20.47 22.77
C VAL A 113 -5.25 -21.90 23.29
N ALA A 114 -4.76 -22.84 22.48
CA ALA A 114 -4.42 -24.19 22.95
C ALA A 114 -3.29 -24.18 24.00
N ILE A 115 -2.34 -23.23 23.90
CA ILE A 115 -1.28 -23.03 24.90
C ILE A 115 -1.81 -22.33 26.17
N LYS A 116 -2.94 -21.59 26.13
CA LYS A 116 -3.49 -20.86 27.30
C LYS A 116 -3.88 -21.79 28.45
N THR A 117 -4.24 -23.04 28.18
CA THR A 117 -4.38 -24.04 29.24
C THR A 117 -3.00 -24.39 29.77
N ALA A 118 -2.67 -23.88 30.95
CA ALA A 118 -1.39 -24.14 31.59
C ALA A 118 -1.17 -25.66 31.73
N PRO A 119 -0.01 -26.19 31.33
CA PRO A 119 0.23 -27.63 31.33
C PRO A 119 0.17 -28.22 32.75
N CYS A 120 -0.11 -29.53 32.83
CA CYS A 120 -0.01 -30.32 34.07
C CYS A 120 -1.02 -29.91 35.17
N GLN A 121 -2.25 -29.52 34.80
CA GLN A 121 -3.29 -29.16 35.79
C GLN A 121 -3.68 -30.33 36.69
N GLU A 122 -3.69 -31.56 36.15
CA GLU A 122 -4.09 -32.75 36.91
C GLU A 122 -3.06 -33.11 37.98
N GLU A 123 -1.78 -33.14 37.60
CA GLU A 123 -0.66 -33.41 38.51
C GLU A 123 -0.58 -32.32 39.58
N LYS A 124 -0.78 -31.05 39.18
CA LYS A 124 -0.86 -29.92 40.12
C LYS A 124 -1.99 -30.13 41.14
N ALA A 125 -3.17 -30.55 40.70
CA ALA A 125 -4.29 -30.81 41.60
C ALA A 125 -3.98 -31.93 42.60
N LYS A 126 -3.33 -33.02 42.16
CA LYS A 126 -2.89 -34.13 43.03
C LYS A 126 -1.88 -33.67 44.09
N VAL A 127 -0.89 -32.87 43.71
CA VAL A 127 0.10 -32.29 44.64
C VAL A 127 -0.58 -31.42 45.69
N LEU A 128 -1.46 -30.50 45.26
CA LEU A 128 -2.19 -29.62 46.18
C LEU A 128 -3.10 -30.41 47.11
N GLN A 129 -3.75 -31.46 46.63
CA GLN A 129 -4.58 -32.34 47.46
C GLN A 129 -3.75 -33.07 48.51
N CYS A 130 -2.57 -33.57 48.13
CA CYS A 130 -1.70 -34.27 49.07
C CYS A 130 -1.18 -33.36 50.19
N TYR A 131 -0.78 -32.12 49.86
CA TYR A 131 -0.36 -31.15 50.88
C TYR A 131 -1.51 -30.72 51.80
N LYS A 132 -2.73 -30.57 51.25
CA LYS A 132 -3.92 -30.29 52.08
C LYS A 132 -4.22 -31.43 53.05
N ALA A 133 -4.02 -32.68 52.63
CA ALA A 133 -4.21 -33.85 53.48
C ALA A 133 -3.06 -34.07 54.48
N ASN A 134 -1.86 -33.55 54.20
CA ASN A 134 -0.63 -33.79 54.95
C ASN A 134 0.16 -32.50 55.23
N PRO A 135 -0.40 -31.56 56.03
CA PRO A 135 0.19 -30.22 56.22
C PRO A 135 1.63 -30.25 56.77
N ASP A 136 1.91 -31.14 57.73
CA ASP A 136 3.23 -31.24 58.38
C ASP A 136 4.11 -32.38 57.83
N LYS A 137 3.61 -33.11 56.81
CA LYS A 137 4.26 -34.31 56.28
C LYS A 137 4.45 -34.22 54.76
N SER A 138 5.06 -33.11 54.32
CA SER A 138 5.30 -32.81 52.90
C SER A 138 6.07 -33.90 52.15
N LEU A 139 6.97 -34.62 52.83
CA LEU A 139 7.76 -35.72 52.24
C LEU A 139 6.91 -36.88 51.71
N LEU A 140 5.70 -37.10 52.26
CA LEU A 140 4.76 -38.11 51.74
C LEU A 140 4.26 -37.77 50.32
N CYS A 141 4.30 -36.50 49.94
CA CYS A 141 3.86 -36.01 48.64
C CYS A 141 4.98 -35.98 47.58
N SER A 142 6.20 -36.39 47.94
CA SER A 142 7.40 -36.32 47.07
C SER A 142 7.21 -37.00 45.72
N VAL A 143 6.54 -38.16 45.68
CA VAL A 143 6.25 -38.88 44.43
C VAL A 143 5.35 -38.06 43.50
N LEU A 144 4.31 -37.42 44.04
CA LEU A 144 3.38 -36.60 43.25
C LEU A 144 4.07 -35.32 42.74
N VAL A 145 4.96 -34.74 43.55
CA VAL A 145 5.77 -33.58 43.14
C VAL A 145 6.72 -33.93 42.00
N ASN A 146 7.35 -35.10 42.04
CA ASN A 146 8.20 -35.57 40.96
C ASN A 146 7.41 -35.81 39.67
N GLN A 147 6.21 -36.41 39.76
CA GLN A 147 5.33 -36.56 38.60
C GLN A 147 4.91 -35.22 37.98
N PHE A 148 4.62 -34.23 38.82
CA PHE A 148 4.35 -32.86 38.35
C PHE A 148 5.57 -32.26 37.64
N ASN A 149 6.76 -32.40 38.22
CA ASN A 149 8.01 -31.91 37.60
C ASN A 149 8.28 -32.59 36.25
N ASP A 150 8.09 -33.91 36.15
CA ASP A 150 8.26 -34.66 34.90
C ASP A 150 7.30 -34.18 33.83
N CYS A 151 6.04 -33.92 34.18
CA CYS A 151 5.06 -33.35 33.27
C CYS A 151 5.49 -31.96 32.77
N VAL A 152 5.93 -31.08 33.68
CA VAL A 152 6.38 -29.72 33.32
C VAL A 152 7.60 -29.77 32.40
N CYS A 153 8.57 -30.65 32.69
CA CYS A 153 9.74 -30.85 31.84
C CYS A 153 9.37 -31.33 30.44
N LYS A 154 8.49 -32.34 30.33
CA LYS A 154 8.01 -32.85 29.04
C LYS A 154 7.26 -31.76 28.25
N SER A 155 6.40 -30.99 28.91
CA SER A 155 5.65 -29.90 28.28
C SER A 155 6.58 -28.79 27.77
N ARG A 156 7.61 -28.42 28.53
CA ARG A 156 8.62 -27.43 28.10
C ARG A 156 9.38 -27.91 26.87
N VAL A 157 9.83 -29.17 26.86
CA VAL A 157 10.52 -29.75 25.70
C VAL A 157 9.60 -29.74 24.48
N ALA A 158 8.35 -30.19 24.64
CA ALA A 158 7.36 -30.21 23.55
C ALA A 158 7.09 -28.82 22.95
N ALA A 159 7.02 -27.78 23.79
CA ALA A 159 6.80 -26.40 23.34
C ALA A 159 7.97 -25.86 22.51
N VAL A 160 9.21 -26.17 22.89
CA VAL A 160 10.41 -25.75 22.17
C VAL A 160 10.62 -26.57 20.89
N SER A 161 10.33 -27.87 20.91
CA SER A 161 10.44 -28.71 19.70
C SER A 161 9.36 -28.40 18.66
N ALA A 162 8.17 -27.94 19.06
CA ALA A 162 7.10 -27.57 18.13
C ALA A 162 7.34 -26.25 17.38
N THR A 163 8.39 -25.50 17.74
CA THR A 163 8.77 -24.23 17.10
C THR A 163 10.03 -24.33 16.22
N SER A 164 10.68 -25.50 16.19
CA SER A 164 11.83 -25.81 15.31
C SER A 164 11.38 -26.57 14.06
#